data_AF-A0A7J5GQK1-F1
#
_entry.id   AF-A0A7J5GQK1-F1
#
_cell.length_a   1.000
_cell.length_b   1.000
_cell.length_c   1.000
_cell.angle_alpha   90.00
_cell.angle_beta   90.00
_cell.angle_gamma   90.00
#
_symmetry.space_group_name_H-M   'P 1'
#
loop_
_entity.id
_entity.type
_entity.pdbx_description
1 polymer ?
#
loop_
_entity_poly.entity_id
_entity_poly.type
_entity_poly.pdbx_seq_one_letter_code
_entity_poly.pdbx_strand_id
1 'polypeptide(L)'
;MKLNKIIYGILCLTTLNACSDQMEYKEYSNYGADYVKRTFGDVGGLVANIYLGLDTDYGNYSGAILGSATDESVYAHTGNQIADFYNGPWSPTNAKSSMWTSCYQQIANCNLYLDEFTGLTFSEYELISDYKGEMYRYN
;
A
#
# COMPACT_ATOMS: atom_id res chain seq x y z
N MET A 1 33.22 24.88 44.34
CA MET A 1 33.63 24.45 42.97
C MET A 1 33.27 25.58 42.01
N LYS A 2 34.20 26.05 41.18
CA LYS A 2 34.02 27.29 40.39
C LYS A 2 33.00 27.05 39.26
N LEU A 3 31.93 27.86 39.21
CA LEU A 3 30.80 27.83 38.26
C LEU A 3 31.24 27.58 36.80
N ASN A 4 32.40 28.11 36.41
CA ASN A 4 32.99 27.92 35.09
C ASN A 4 33.15 26.44 34.73
N LYS A 5 33.48 25.57 35.69
CA LYS A 5 33.63 24.12 35.46
C LYS A 5 32.28 23.44 35.16
N ILE A 6 31.17 23.97 35.68
CA ILE A 6 29.82 23.46 35.42
C ILE A 6 29.37 23.87 34.01
N ILE A 7 29.66 25.11 33.61
CA ILE A 7 29.33 25.63 32.27
C ILE A 7 30.04 24.83 31.17
N TYR A 8 31.33 24.54 31.34
CA TYR A 8 32.06 23.69 30.38
C TYR A 8 31.51 22.26 30.33
N GLY A 9 31.01 21.72 31.46
CA GLY A 9 30.35 20.42 31.50
C GLY A 9 29.05 20.36 30.70
N ILE A 10 28.19 21.38 30.84
CA ILE A 10 26.92 21.48 30.11
C ILE A 10 27.15 21.66 28.61
N LEU A 11 28.15 22.46 28.22
CA LEU A 11 28.50 22.67 26.80
C LEU A 11 28.95 21.35 26.13
N CYS A 12 29.75 20.53 26.82
CA CYS A 12 30.14 19.20 26.32
C CYS A 12 28.98 18.20 26.20
N LEU A 13 27.92 18.33 27.00
CA LEU A 13 26.73 17.47 26.88
C LEU A 13 25.91 17.79 25.61
N THR A 14 25.94 19.04 25.14
CA THR A 14 25.22 19.42 23.90
C THR A 14 25.85 18.86 22.63
N THR A 15 27.17 18.59 22.63
CA THR A 15 27.88 18.03 21.47
C THR A 15 27.66 16.52 21.27
N LEU A 16 27.08 15.82 22.25
CA LEU A 16 26.78 14.38 22.16
C LEU A 16 25.55 14.06 21.30
N ASN A 17 24.72 15.06 20.96
CA ASN A 17 23.57 14.88 20.07
C ASN A 17 23.92 15.00 18.58
N ALA A 18 25.17 15.30 18.22
CA ALA A 18 25.57 15.54 16.82
C ALA A 18 25.77 14.26 15.97
N CYS A 19 25.65 13.07 16.57
CA CYS A 19 25.84 11.78 15.88
C CYS A 19 24.56 10.93 15.77
N SER A 20 23.36 11.48 16.03
CA SER A 20 22.11 10.74 15.88
C SER A 20 21.91 10.19 14.46
N ASP A 21 22.35 10.95 13.44
CA ASP A 21 22.10 10.66 12.02
C ASP A 21 22.85 9.40 11.53
N GLN A 22 23.91 8.99 12.23
CA GLN A 22 24.68 7.77 11.91
C GLN A 22 24.24 6.54 12.71
N MET A 23 23.31 6.70 13.67
CA MET A 23 22.80 5.59 14.48
C MET A 23 21.53 4.95 13.94
N GLU A 24 20.88 5.54 12.94
CA GLU A 24 19.70 4.97 12.28
C GLU A 24 20.05 4.09 11.07
N TYR A 25 21.10 3.28 11.20
CA TYR A 25 21.46 2.32 10.16
C TYR A 25 20.44 1.17 10.13
N LYS A 26 19.68 1.08 9.03
CA LYS A 26 18.81 -0.06 8.72
C LYS A 26 19.44 -0.79 7.54
N GLU A 27 19.71 -2.09 7.69
CA GLU A 27 20.26 -2.93 6.59
C GLU A 27 19.35 -2.98 5.36
N TYR A 28 18.06 -2.71 5.58
CA TYR A 28 17.04 -2.60 4.54
C TYR A 28 16.62 -1.13 4.38
N SER A 29 16.52 -0.66 3.14
CA SER A 29 15.83 0.59 2.85
C SER A 29 14.33 0.38 3.03
N ASN A 30 13.78 0.85 4.14
CA ASN A 30 12.32 0.91 4.27
C ASN A 30 11.86 2.18 3.55
N TYR A 31 11.37 2.03 2.33
CA TYR A 31 10.84 3.13 1.53
C TYR A 31 9.49 3.55 2.13
N GLY A 32 9.53 4.50 3.05
CA GLY A 32 8.34 5.12 3.64
C GLY A 32 7.62 6.04 2.66
N ALA A 33 6.55 6.67 3.13
CA ALA A 33 5.72 7.56 2.31
C ALA A 33 6.53 8.68 1.65
N ASP A 34 7.49 9.28 2.37
CA ASP A 34 8.35 10.35 1.85
C ASP A 34 9.19 9.90 0.65
N TYR A 35 9.59 8.62 0.60
CA TYR A 35 10.31 8.11 -0.57
C TYR A 35 9.38 8.04 -1.78
N VAL A 36 8.17 7.49 -1.59
CA VAL A 36 7.18 7.31 -2.67
C VAL A 36 6.70 8.67 -3.22
N LYS A 37 6.60 9.70 -2.37
CA LYS A 37 6.20 11.06 -2.78
C LYS A 37 7.21 11.75 -3.71
N ARG A 38 8.44 11.24 -3.82
CA ARG A 38 9.51 11.92 -4.57
C ARG A 38 9.26 11.93 -6.07
N THR A 39 8.71 10.86 -6.64
CA THR A 39 8.64 10.70 -8.09
C THR A 39 7.23 10.37 -8.57
N PHE A 40 6.87 10.87 -9.76
CA PHE A 40 5.61 10.51 -10.43
C PHE A 40 5.48 9.00 -10.62
N GLY A 41 6.59 8.32 -10.92
CA GLY A 41 6.62 6.88 -11.16
C GLY A 41 6.29 6.06 -9.92
N ASP A 42 6.80 6.46 -8.75
CA ASP A 42 6.54 5.75 -7.50
C ASP A 42 5.09 5.93 -7.04
N VAL A 43 4.56 7.17 -7.11
CA VAL A 43 3.14 7.45 -6.84
C VAL A 43 2.25 6.74 -7.86
N GLY A 44 2.60 6.75 -9.14
CA GLY A 44 1.90 6.01 -10.19
C GLY A 44 1.92 4.50 -9.95
N GLY A 45 3.02 3.95 -9.42
CA GLY A 45 3.13 2.55 -9.01
C GLY A 45 2.20 2.19 -7.86
N LEU A 46 2.04 3.07 -6.87
CA LEU A 46 1.05 2.92 -5.79
C LEU A 46 -0.38 2.87 -6.37
N VAL A 47 -0.72 3.81 -7.26
CA VAL A 47 -2.04 3.84 -7.91
C VAL A 47 -2.27 2.58 -8.75
N ALA A 48 -1.27 2.14 -9.52
CA ALA A 48 -1.35 0.90 -10.29
C ALA A 48 -1.57 -0.32 -9.39
N ASN A 49 -0.92 -0.37 -8.22
CA ASN A 49 -1.13 -1.45 -7.24
C ASN A 49 -2.56 -1.48 -6.69
N ILE A 50 -3.16 -0.31 -6.44
CA ILE A 50 -4.57 -0.19 -6.06
C ILE A 50 -5.46 -0.79 -7.15
N TYR A 51 -5.24 -0.43 -8.42
CA TYR A 51 -6.04 -0.95 -9.54
C TYR A 51 -5.86 -2.45 -9.77
N LEU A 52 -4.65 -3.00 -9.54
CA LEU A 52 -4.42 -4.45 -9.57
C LEU A 52 -5.18 -5.20 -8.47
N GLY A 53 -5.64 -4.49 -7.45
CA GLY A 53 -6.50 -5.02 -6.40
C GLY A 53 -7.96 -5.22 -6.79
N LEU A 54 -8.38 -4.76 -7.97
CA LEU A 54 -9.73 -4.99 -8.45
C LEU A 54 -9.96 -6.48 -8.70
N ASP A 55 -11.03 -7.00 -8.10
CA ASP A 55 -11.36 -8.41 -8.19
C ASP A 55 -11.80 -8.80 -9.60
N THR A 56 -11.49 -10.03 -9.99
CA THR A 56 -11.90 -10.64 -11.26
C THR A 56 -12.75 -11.86 -10.97
N ASP A 57 -14.04 -11.82 -11.32
CA ASP A 57 -14.98 -12.92 -11.02
C ASP A 57 -14.55 -14.25 -11.67
N TYR A 58 -14.09 -14.21 -12.92
CA TYR A 58 -13.63 -15.40 -13.63
C TYR A 58 -12.26 -15.88 -13.14
N GLY A 59 -12.19 -17.16 -12.76
CA GLY A 59 -10.95 -17.81 -12.32
C GLY A 59 -10.83 -17.96 -10.80
N ASN A 60 -11.59 -17.18 -10.02
CA ASN A 60 -11.60 -17.25 -8.56
C ASN A 60 -12.07 -18.61 -8.02
N TYR A 61 -12.94 -19.31 -8.76
CA TYR A 61 -13.47 -20.62 -8.39
C TYR A 61 -13.10 -21.70 -9.42
N SER A 62 -11.81 -21.78 -9.78
CA SER A 62 -11.32 -22.80 -10.73
C SER A 62 -12.11 -22.86 -12.04
N GLY A 63 -12.39 -21.68 -12.62
CA GLY A 63 -13.15 -21.51 -13.86
C GLY A 63 -14.66 -21.32 -13.69
N ALA A 64 -15.20 -21.49 -12.47
CA ALA A 64 -16.56 -21.07 -12.15
C ALA A 64 -16.62 -19.57 -11.85
N ILE A 65 -17.76 -18.96 -12.14
CA ILE A 65 -18.11 -17.58 -11.77
C ILE A 65 -19.02 -17.60 -10.55
N LEU A 66 -19.04 -16.52 -9.76
CA LEU A 66 -19.90 -16.44 -8.57
C LEU A 66 -21.40 -16.57 -8.93
N GLY A 67 -21.78 -16.18 -10.14
CA GLY A 67 -23.14 -16.38 -10.67
C GLY A 67 -23.58 -17.86 -10.69
N SER A 68 -22.65 -18.82 -10.71
CA SER A 68 -22.99 -20.26 -10.64
C SER A 68 -23.32 -20.74 -9.22
N ALA A 69 -23.23 -19.88 -8.22
CA ALA A 69 -23.81 -20.11 -6.89
C ALA A 69 -25.28 -19.64 -6.79
N THR A 70 -25.87 -19.14 -7.88
CA THR A 70 -27.26 -18.67 -7.97
C THR A 70 -28.07 -19.50 -8.96
N ASP A 71 -29.34 -19.18 -9.17
CA ASP A 71 -30.20 -19.83 -10.17
C ASP A 71 -29.95 -19.37 -11.62
N GLU A 72 -29.03 -18.42 -11.83
CA GLU A 72 -28.65 -17.93 -13.16
C GLU A 72 -27.83 -18.93 -13.99
N SER A 73 -27.04 -19.79 -13.34
CA SER A 73 -26.18 -20.76 -14.05
C SER A 73 -25.78 -21.95 -13.18
N VAL A 74 -25.45 -23.06 -13.83
CA VAL A 74 -24.91 -24.26 -13.16
C VAL A 74 -23.53 -24.56 -13.73
N TYR A 75 -22.53 -24.67 -12.85
CA TYR A 75 -21.19 -25.07 -13.28
C TYR A 75 -21.15 -26.54 -13.71
N ALA A 76 -20.55 -26.81 -14.87
CA ALA A 76 -20.64 -28.12 -15.51
C ALA A 76 -19.84 -29.23 -14.81
N HIS A 77 -18.78 -28.91 -14.07
CA HIS A 77 -17.89 -29.90 -13.46
C HIS A 77 -18.18 -30.12 -11.97
N THR A 78 -18.45 -31.38 -11.61
CA THR A 78 -18.69 -31.80 -10.22
C THR A 78 -17.44 -31.61 -9.36
N GLY A 79 -17.64 -31.27 -8.09
CA GLY A 79 -16.55 -31.13 -7.10
C GLY A 79 -15.84 -29.77 -7.13
N ASN A 80 -16.32 -28.82 -7.93
CA ASN A 80 -15.83 -27.45 -7.90
C ASN A 80 -16.24 -26.74 -6.60
N GLN A 81 -15.38 -25.84 -6.12
CA GLN A 81 -15.58 -25.06 -4.89
C GLN A 81 -16.81 -24.14 -4.94
N ILE A 82 -17.32 -23.79 -6.13
CA ILE A 82 -18.57 -23.02 -6.26
C ILE A 82 -19.77 -23.77 -5.69
N ALA A 83 -19.73 -25.10 -5.70
CA ALA A 83 -20.80 -25.93 -5.16
C ALA A 83 -20.88 -25.85 -3.63
N ASP A 84 -19.81 -25.40 -2.98
CA ASP A 84 -19.75 -25.30 -1.52
C ASP A 84 -20.72 -24.22 -0.98
N PHE A 85 -21.11 -23.25 -1.81
CA PHE A 85 -22.07 -22.20 -1.45
C PHE A 85 -23.50 -22.74 -1.24
N TYR A 86 -23.89 -23.79 -1.98
CA TYR A 86 -25.26 -24.32 -1.95
C TYR A 86 -25.37 -25.78 -1.48
N ASN A 87 -24.26 -26.51 -1.33
CA ASN A 87 -24.26 -27.89 -0.83
C ASN A 87 -24.02 -28.01 0.70
N GLY A 88 -23.86 -26.88 1.41
CA GLY A 88 -23.67 -26.86 2.87
C GLY A 88 -22.25 -26.98 3.47
N PRO A 89 -21.13 -27.10 2.73
CA PRO A 89 -19.79 -27.11 3.34
C PRO A 89 -19.19 -25.72 3.61
N TRP A 90 -19.88 -24.62 3.25
CA TRP A 90 -19.45 -23.27 3.59
C TRP A 90 -19.53 -23.03 5.11
N SER A 91 -18.41 -22.63 5.72
CA SER A 91 -18.29 -22.38 7.16
C SER A 91 -17.19 -21.36 7.45
N PRO A 92 -17.09 -20.82 8.67
CA PRO A 92 -16.01 -19.90 9.03
C PRO A 92 -14.60 -20.48 8.83
N THR A 93 -14.43 -21.79 8.99
CA THR A 93 -13.15 -22.50 8.77
C THR A 93 -12.94 -22.93 7.31
N ASN A 94 -13.95 -22.77 6.45
CA ASN A 94 -13.93 -23.11 5.02
C ASN A 94 -14.58 -21.97 4.21
N ALA A 95 -14.16 -20.73 4.47
CA ALA A 95 -14.66 -19.57 3.74
C ALA A 95 -14.13 -19.59 2.30
N LYS A 96 -15.04 -19.39 1.33
CA LYS A 96 -14.71 -19.43 -0.10
C LYS A 96 -14.36 -18.08 -0.71
N SER A 97 -14.52 -17.01 0.06
CA SER A 97 -14.15 -15.67 -0.36
C SER A 97 -12.77 -15.30 0.18
N SER A 98 -11.83 -15.03 -0.73
CA SER A 98 -10.57 -14.34 -0.45
C SER A 98 -10.74 -12.81 -0.40
N MET A 99 -11.94 -12.30 -0.66
CA MET A 99 -12.18 -10.87 -0.89
C MET A 99 -12.06 -10.04 0.38
N TRP A 100 -12.40 -10.58 1.56
CA TRP A 100 -12.37 -9.77 2.77
C TRP A 100 -10.98 -9.14 3.01
N THR A 101 -9.95 -9.98 3.09
CA THR A 101 -8.59 -9.52 3.36
C THR A 101 -8.07 -8.64 2.22
N SER A 102 -8.25 -9.04 0.96
CA SER A 102 -7.76 -8.28 -0.19
C SER A 102 -8.47 -6.94 -0.35
N CYS A 103 -9.80 -6.89 -0.20
CA CYS A 103 -10.56 -5.65 -0.26
C CYS A 103 -10.15 -4.69 0.86
N TYR A 104 -10.04 -5.15 2.11
CA TYR A 104 -9.61 -4.26 3.20
C TYR A 104 -8.18 -3.76 3.02
N GLN A 105 -7.27 -4.59 2.50
CA GLN A 105 -5.93 -4.16 2.16
C GLN A 105 -5.95 -3.05 1.10
N GLN A 106 -6.75 -3.20 0.05
CA GLN A 106 -6.81 -2.20 -1.01
C GLN A 106 -7.58 -0.94 -0.62
N ILE A 107 -8.61 -1.06 0.23
CA ILE A 107 -9.26 0.10 0.87
C ILE A 107 -8.24 0.89 1.70
N ALA A 108 -7.37 0.22 2.46
CA ALA A 108 -6.32 0.89 3.20
C ALA A 108 -5.33 1.63 2.28
N ASN A 109 -4.94 1.02 1.16
CA ASN A 109 -4.09 1.66 0.15
C ASN A 109 -4.77 2.89 -0.49
N CYS A 110 -6.07 2.80 -0.81
CA CYS A 110 -6.85 3.94 -1.29
C CYS A 110 -6.87 5.09 -0.27
N ASN A 111 -7.15 4.77 1.01
CA ASN A 111 -7.18 5.76 2.07
C ASN A 111 -5.82 6.42 2.25
N LEU A 112 -4.74 5.65 2.23
CA LEU A 112 -3.38 6.17 2.28
C LEU A 112 -3.09 7.12 1.12
N TYR A 113 -3.47 6.74 -0.11
CA TYR A 113 -3.31 7.61 -1.28
C TYR A 113 -4.05 8.94 -1.11
N LEU A 114 -5.32 8.88 -0.68
CA LEU A 114 -6.15 10.07 -0.48
C LEU A 114 -5.59 11.01 0.59
N ASP A 115 -5.07 10.45 1.68
CA ASP A 115 -4.54 11.21 2.82
C ASP A 115 -3.16 11.81 2.55
N GLU A 116 -2.27 11.04 1.93
CA GLU A 116 -0.85 11.40 1.86
C GLU A 116 -0.33 11.76 0.47
N PHE A 117 -1.01 11.34 -0.60
CA PHE A 117 -0.48 11.38 -1.97
C PHE A 117 -1.31 12.23 -2.92
N THR A 118 -2.23 13.06 -2.40
CA THR A 118 -2.98 14.06 -3.17
C THR A 118 -2.33 15.44 -3.05
N GLY A 119 -2.37 16.25 -4.12
CA GLY A 119 -1.83 17.61 -4.13
C GLY A 119 -0.30 17.76 -4.11
N LEU A 120 0.45 16.70 -4.41
CA LEU A 120 1.91 16.75 -4.55
C LEU A 120 2.31 17.61 -5.76
N THR A 121 3.36 18.42 -5.59
CA THR A 121 3.83 19.33 -6.65
C THR A 121 5.06 18.81 -7.38
N PHE A 122 5.77 17.81 -6.84
CA PHE A 122 6.99 17.24 -7.43
C PHE A 122 8.00 18.31 -7.88
N SER A 123 8.33 19.27 -6.99
CA SER A 123 9.12 20.47 -7.32
C SER A 123 10.49 20.17 -7.96
N GLU A 124 11.11 19.04 -7.61
CA GLU A 124 12.38 18.60 -8.22
C GLU A 124 12.28 18.35 -9.73
N TYR A 125 11.08 18.13 -10.25
CA TYR A 125 10.80 17.83 -11.65
C TYR A 125 10.29 19.05 -12.43
N GLU A 126 10.13 20.22 -11.84
CA GLU A 126 9.58 21.40 -12.54
C GLU A 126 10.35 21.79 -13.81
N LEU A 127 11.64 21.45 -13.88
CA LEU A 127 12.53 21.74 -15.00
C LEU A 127 12.51 20.69 -16.12
N ILE A 128 11.83 19.55 -15.94
CA ILE A 128 11.71 18.55 -17.01
C ILE A 128 10.73 19.06 -18.08
N SER A 129 11.02 18.76 -19.34
CA SER A 129 10.21 19.25 -20.48
C SER A 129 8.75 18.79 -20.43
N ASP A 130 8.48 17.64 -19.82
CA ASP A 130 7.15 17.01 -19.76
C ASP A 130 6.42 17.21 -18.42
N TYR A 131 6.95 18.07 -17.55
CA TYR A 131 6.42 18.25 -16.18
C TYR A 131 4.92 18.60 -16.18
N LYS A 132 4.48 19.46 -17.10
CA LYS A 132 3.07 19.82 -17.23
C LYS A 132 2.19 18.63 -17.65
N GLY A 133 2.72 17.76 -18.50
CA GLY A 133 2.03 16.54 -18.93
C GLY A 133 1.88 15.56 -17.77
N GLU A 134 2.95 15.31 -17.03
CA GLU A 134 2.94 14.42 -15.87
C GLU A 134 2.06 14.96 -14.73
N MET A 135 2.11 16.26 -14.43
CA MET A 135 1.19 16.90 -13.48
C MET A 135 -0.27 16.81 -13.94
N TYR A 136 -0.56 16.90 -15.23
CA TYR A 136 -1.93 16.71 -15.74
C TYR A 136 -2.42 15.27 -15.58
N ARG A 137 -1.53 14.26 -15.65
CA ARG A 137 -1.89 12.85 -15.44
C ARG A 137 -2.06 12.50 -13.96
N TYR A 138 -1.34 13.22 -13.10
CA TYR A 138 -1.38 13.04 -11.65
C TYR A 138 -2.64 13.64 -11.01
N ASN A 139 -3.11 14.79 -11.50
CA ASN A 139 -4.33 15.47 -11.03
C ASN A 139 -5.60 14.92 -11.68
#